data_AF-W6KPS6-F1
#
_entry.id   AF-W6KPS6-F1
#
_cell.length_a   1.000
_cell.length_b   1.000
_cell.length_c   1.000
_cell.angle_alpha   90.00
_cell.angle_beta   90.00
_cell.angle_gamma   90.00
#
_symmetry.space_group_name_H-M   'P 1'
#
loop_
_entity.id
_entity.type
_entity.pdbx_description
1 polymer ?
#
loop_
_entity_poly.entity_id
_entity_poly.type
_entity_poly.pdbx_seq_one_letter_code
_entity_poly.pdbx_strand_id
1 'polypeptide(L)'
;MRKTVLFLGGFTMKYIRGTGLYDEDHVNDYDANPYMSARTTMRWYYHMERLQTRNNLKARQATQSYNNNMGLHHSGRGAFEREAERRGIKVEKYPLTTTTGTRRVAEMVLLRRQKLEEHSAKLMEKQRAELRRPSPSEWYDESKGPLNPNFLKRMQVNYDVNIVDLPNAPLVRSST
;
A
#
# COMPACT_ATOMS: atom_id res chain seq x y z
N MET A 1 0.77 51.71 1.97
CA MET A 1 0.47 50.72 0.92
C MET A 1 1.35 49.49 1.13
N ARG A 2 0.78 48.33 1.49
CA ARG A 2 1.56 47.08 1.64
C ARG A 2 2.04 46.64 0.26
N LYS A 3 3.36 46.52 0.07
CA LYS A 3 3.97 45.94 -1.13
C LYS A 3 3.51 44.49 -1.25
N THR A 4 2.55 44.22 -2.12
CA THR A 4 2.22 42.86 -2.54
C THR A 4 3.40 42.34 -3.37
N VAL A 5 4.24 41.50 -2.76
CA VAL A 5 5.24 40.73 -3.48
C VAL A 5 4.46 39.80 -4.41
N LEU A 6 4.46 40.09 -5.71
CA LEU A 6 4.00 39.17 -6.73
C LEU A 6 4.89 37.94 -6.65
N PHE A 7 4.40 36.87 -6.04
CA PHE A 7 5.03 35.56 -6.19
C PHE A 7 4.95 35.20 -7.67
N LEU A 8 6.09 35.29 -8.36
CA LEU A 8 6.25 34.83 -9.74
C LEU A 8 6.08 33.30 -9.75
N GLY A 9 4.85 32.84 -9.95
CA GLY A 9 4.58 31.44 -10.25
C GLY A 9 5.06 31.13 -11.66
N GLY A 10 5.91 30.12 -11.81
CA GLY A 10 6.38 29.59 -13.10
C GLY A 10 5.71 28.28 -13.48
N PHE A 11 6.13 27.72 -14.61
CA PHE A 11 5.77 26.35 -14.98
C PHE A 11 6.30 25.36 -13.94
N THR A 12 5.39 24.59 -13.39
CA THR A 12 5.67 23.40 -12.57
C THR A 12 4.70 22.32 -13.04
N MET A 13 5.15 21.07 -13.08
CA MET A 13 4.38 19.97 -13.65
C MET A 13 3.23 19.55 -12.73
N LYS A 14 2.19 20.38 -12.61
CA LYS A 14 1.01 20.11 -11.78
C LYS A 14 0.28 18.83 -12.21
N TYR A 15 0.38 18.46 -13.48
CA TYR A 15 -0.30 17.30 -14.05
C TYR A 15 0.31 15.94 -13.63
N ILE A 16 1.58 15.90 -13.20
CA ILE A 16 2.19 14.68 -12.60
C ILE A 16 2.08 14.68 -11.07
N ARG A 17 1.74 15.82 -10.47
CA ARG A 17 1.67 15.92 -9.01
C ARG A 17 0.45 15.14 -8.51
N GLY A 18 0.68 14.16 -7.65
CA GLY A 18 -0.38 13.29 -7.13
C GLY A 18 -0.85 12.21 -8.10
N THR A 19 -0.07 11.91 -9.16
CA THR A 19 -0.31 10.75 -10.03
C THR A 19 0.48 9.51 -9.63
N GLY A 20 1.35 9.63 -8.62
CA GLY A 20 2.08 8.50 -8.06
C GLY A 20 1.17 7.53 -7.31
N LEU A 21 1.73 6.40 -6.91
CA LEU A 21 0.99 5.39 -6.15
C LEU A 21 0.83 5.82 -4.69
N TYR A 22 1.80 6.59 -4.17
CA TYR A 22 1.86 7.03 -2.79
C TYR A 22 2.05 8.56 -2.68
N ASP A 23 1.93 9.09 -1.46
CA ASP A 23 1.94 10.53 -1.19
C ASP A 23 3.34 11.17 -1.34
N GLU A 24 4.41 10.39 -1.20
CA GLU A 24 5.80 10.79 -1.38
C GLU A 24 6.23 10.95 -2.84
N ASP A 25 5.48 10.37 -3.77
CA ASP A 25 5.82 10.37 -5.20
C ASP A 25 5.63 11.76 -5.83
N HIS A 26 6.55 12.12 -6.72
CA HIS A 26 6.55 13.42 -7.44
C HIS A 26 6.53 14.65 -6.51
N VAL A 27 7.08 14.50 -5.30
CA VAL A 27 7.42 15.60 -4.39
C VAL A 27 8.90 15.92 -4.55
N ASN A 28 9.24 17.22 -4.65
CA ASN A 28 10.63 17.66 -4.65
C ASN A 28 11.17 17.69 -3.21
N ASP A 29 11.47 16.52 -2.67
CA ASP A 29 12.07 16.33 -1.34
C ASP A 29 13.60 16.19 -1.46
N TYR A 30 14.30 17.30 -1.24
CA TYR A 30 15.75 17.40 -1.45
C TYR A 30 16.55 17.50 -0.15
N ASP A 31 15.88 17.52 1.00
CA ASP A 31 16.49 17.68 2.33
C ASP A 31 16.43 16.39 3.18
N ALA A 32 16.17 15.25 2.54
CA ALA A 32 16.21 13.94 3.18
C ALA A 32 17.65 13.47 3.50
N ASN A 33 17.80 12.73 4.60
CA ASN A 33 19.08 12.14 5.03
C ASN A 33 19.16 10.64 4.64
N PRO A 34 20.35 10.10 4.31
CA PRO A 34 20.50 8.68 3.97
C PRO A 34 20.11 7.71 5.11
N TYR A 35 20.29 8.13 6.37
CA TYR A 35 19.83 7.41 7.54
C TYR A 35 18.82 8.24 8.31
N MET A 36 17.68 7.62 8.63
CA MET A 36 16.60 8.24 9.36
C MET A 36 16.28 7.39 10.59
N SER A 37 16.35 8.02 11.77
CA SER A 37 15.87 7.39 12.99
C SER A 37 14.35 7.18 12.93
N ALA A 38 13.80 6.31 13.78
CA ALA A 38 12.36 6.05 13.82
C ALA A 38 11.51 7.35 13.91
N ARG A 39 11.93 8.32 14.74
CA ARG A 39 11.23 9.61 14.86
C ARG A 39 11.33 10.45 13.59
N THR A 40 12.50 10.45 12.96
CA THR A 40 12.74 11.17 11.70
C THR A 40 11.88 10.59 10.58
N THR A 41 11.83 9.26 10.46
CA THR A 41 10.99 8.55 9.48
C THR A 41 9.50 8.82 9.71
N MET A 42 9.02 8.75 10.96
CA MET A 42 7.64 9.10 11.28
C MET A 42 7.29 10.54 10.88
N ARG A 43 8.21 11.48 11.16
CA ARG A 43 8.02 12.89 10.80
C ARG A 43 7.98 13.09 9.28
N TRP A 44 8.75 12.31 8.53
CA TRP A 44 8.75 12.34 7.07
C TRP A 44 7.43 11.84 6.48
N TYR A 45 6.91 10.69 6.94
CA TYR A 45 5.58 10.21 6.55
C TYR A 45 4.48 11.23 6.85
N TYR A 46 4.50 11.79 8.08
CA TYR A 46 3.58 12.86 8.44
C TYR A 46 3.71 14.09 7.53
N HIS A 47 4.94 14.45 7.13
CA HIS A 47 5.16 15.57 6.23
C HIS A 47 4.53 15.35 4.86
N MET A 48 4.70 14.15 4.28
CA MET A 48 4.13 13.81 2.97
C MET A 48 2.60 13.80 3.01
N GLU A 49 1.99 13.12 3.98
CA GLU A 49 0.54 13.10 4.17
C GLU A 49 -0.02 14.52 4.39
N ARG A 50 0.64 15.31 5.24
CA ARG A 50 0.24 16.69 5.52
C ARG A 50 0.36 17.57 4.28
N LEU A 51 1.41 17.41 3.48
CA LEU A 51 1.62 18.19 2.26
C LEU A 51 0.48 17.92 1.28
N GLN A 52 0.21 16.65 0.98
CA GLN A 52 -0.87 16.24 0.07
C GLN A 52 -2.24 16.74 0.56
N THR A 53 -2.55 16.50 1.84
CA THR A 53 -3.81 16.92 2.47
C THR A 53 -3.99 18.43 2.43
N ARG A 54 -2.96 19.21 2.78
CA ARG A 54 -3.05 20.69 2.78
C ARG A 54 -3.26 21.25 1.40
N ASN A 55 -2.60 20.70 0.37
CA ASN A 55 -2.78 21.15 -1.00
C ASN A 55 -4.22 20.91 -1.46
N ASN A 56 -4.75 19.71 -1.20
CA ASN A 56 -6.11 19.33 -1.56
C ASN A 56 -7.16 20.18 -0.83
N LEU A 57 -7.02 20.38 0.48
CA LEU A 57 -7.97 21.17 1.27
C LEU A 57 -7.95 22.65 0.88
N LYS A 58 -6.77 23.24 0.67
CA LYS A 58 -6.66 24.64 0.22
C LYS A 58 -7.28 24.85 -1.15
N ALA A 59 -7.03 23.94 -2.09
CA ALA A 59 -7.63 24.01 -3.42
C ALA A 59 -9.16 23.90 -3.34
N ARG A 60 -9.69 22.94 -2.57
CA ARG A 60 -11.14 22.79 -2.35
C ARG A 60 -11.76 24.04 -1.73
N GLN A 61 -11.18 24.55 -0.65
CA GLN A 61 -11.67 25.73 0.05
C GLN A 61 -11.68 26.95 -0.88
N ALA A 62 -10.58 27.19 -1.61
CA ALA A 62 -10.46 28.34 -2.50
C ALA A 62 -11.51 28.29 -3.61
N THR A 63 -11.68 27.14 -4.27
CA THR A 63 -12.67 26.96 -5.34
C THR A 63 -14.10 27.12 -4.83
N GLN A 64 -14.44 26.51 -3.69
CA GLN A 64 -15.79 26.64 -3.11
C GLN A 64 -16.11 28.09 -2.72
N SER A 65 -15.15 28.78 -2.12
CA SER A 65 -15.31 30.19 -1.72
C SER A 65 -15.48 31.08 -2.95
N TYR A 66 -14.67 30.86 -3.99
CA TYR A 66 -14.79 31.57 -5.26
C TYR A 66 -16.17 31.35 -5.89
N ASN A 67 -16.61 30.11 -6.03
CA ASN A 67 -17.91 29.78 -6.61
C ASN A 67 -19.07 30.44 -5.86
N ASN A 68 -19.03 30.39 -4.53
CA ASN A 68 -20.06 31.02 -3.69
C ASN A 68 -20.07 32.55 -3.85
N ASN A 69 -18.90 33.19 -3.91
CA ASN A 69 -18.80 34.63 -4.15
C ASN A 69 -19.30 35.02 -5.55
N MET A 70 -19.21 34.11 -6.52
CA MET A 70 -19.78 34.28 -7.87
C MET A 70 -21.27 33.92 -7.95
N GLY A 71 -21.94 33.56 -6.84
CA GLY A 71 -23.36 33.23 -6.80
C GLY A 71 -23.71 31.83 -7.32
N LEU A 72 -22.73 30.95 -7.49
CA LEU A 72 -22.91 29.56 -7.89
C LEU A 72 -22.96 28.64 -6.65
N HIS A 73 -23.39 27.39 -6.83
CA HIS A 73 -23.24 26.37 -5.80
C HIS A 73 -21.76 26.09 -5.49
N HIS A 74 -21.43 25.51 -4.33
CA HIS A 74 -20.04 25.24 -3.93
C HIS A 74 -19.29 24.35 -4.95
N SER A 75 -20.02 23.52 -5.70
CA SER A 75 -19.50 22.66 -6.78
C SER A 75 -19.35 23.37 -8.14
N GLY A 76 -19.72 24.64 -8.24
CA GLY A 76 -19.73 25.42 -9.49
C GLY A 76 -20.99 25.25 -10.35
N ARG A 77 -21.98 24.48 -9.88
CA ARG A 77 -23.25 24.27 -10.60
C ARG A 77 -24.15 25.50 -10.51
N GLY A 78 -24.81 25.83 -11.62
CA GLY A 78 -25.73 26.94 -11.75
C GLY A 78 -27.20 26.52 -11.68
N ALA A 79 -28.08 27.43 -12.11
CA ALA A 79 -29.52 27.22 -12.07
C ALA A 79 -30.00 26.11 -13.03
N PHE A 80 -29.36 25.98 -14.21
CA PHE A 80 -29.73 24.96 -15.19
C PHE A 80 -29.44 23.55 -14.66
N GLU A 81 -28.25 23.32 -14.11
CA GLU A 81 -27.87 22.01 -13.56
C GLU A 81 -28.76 21.65 -12.38
N ARG A 82 -29.09 22.62 -11.52
CA ARG A 82 -30.00 22.42 -10.39
C ARG A 82 -31.42 22.05 -10.84
N GLU A 83 -31.92 22.66 -11.91
CA GLU A 83 -33.24 22.34 -12.47
C GLU A 83 -33.24 20.98 -13.16
N ALA A 84 -32.17 20.62 -13.87
CA ALA A 84 -32.00 19.29 -14.43
C ALA A 84 -32.01 18.21 -13.33
N GLU A 85 -31.28 18.43 -12.23
CA GLU A 85 -31.32 17.55 -11.05
C GLU A 85 -32.72 17.48 -10.43
N ARG A 86 -33.42 18.61 -10.29
CA ARG A 86 -34.80 18.65 -9.78
C ARG A 86 -35.74 17.78 -10.63
N ARG A 87 -35.49 17.70 -11.93
CA ARG A 87 -36.22 16.84 -12.88
C ARG A 87 -35.73 15.40 -12.91
N GLY A 88 -34.73 15.03 -12.10
CA GLY A 88 -34.12 13.70 -12.10
C GLY A 88 -33.25 13.42 -13.34
N ILE A 89 -32.89 14.44 -14.10
CA ILE A 89 -32.05 14.32 -15.29
C ILE A 89 -30.59 14.31 -14.85
N LYS A 90 -29.84 13.33 -15.37
CA LYS A 90 -28.40 13.23 -15.16
C LYS A 90 -27.68 14.37 -15.89
N VAL A 91 -27.01 15.23 -15.11
CA VAL A 91 -26.28 16.41 -15.62
C VAL A 91 -24.95 16.02 -16.29
N GLU A 92 -24.11 15.25 -15.59
CA GLU A 92 -22.78 14.88 -16.08
C GLU A 92 -22.87 13.82 -17.17
N LYS A 93 -22.07 13.97 -18.23
CA LYS A 93 -21.95 12.94 -19.28
C LYS A 93 -21.41 11.62 -18.69
N TYR A 94 -20.36 11.70 -17.86
CA TYR A 94 -19.69 10.56 -17.24
C TYR A 94 -19.72 10.65 -15.71
N PRO A 95 -20.56 9.85 -15.02
CA PRO A 95 -20.67 9.86 -13.57
C PRO A 95 -19.56 8.97 -13.01
N LEU A 96 -18.49 9.59 -12.51
CA LEU A 96 -17.37 8.86 -11.93
C LEU A 96 -17.77 8.15 -10.63
N THR A 97 -17.06 7.07 -10.30
CA THR A 97 -17.26 6.31 -9.06
C THR A 97 -17.10 7.20 -7.84
N THR A 98 -18.08 7.17 -6.94
CA THR A 98 -18.07 7.95 -5.69
C THR A 98 -17.21 7.28 -4.63
N THR A 99 -16.89 8.00 -3.56
CA THR A 99 -16.14 7.49 -2.39
C THR A 99 -16.77 6.23 -1.79
N THR A 100 -18.11 6.16 -1.74
CA THR A 100 -18.84 4.96 -1.29
C THR A 100 -18.60 3.78 -2.23
N GLY A 101 -18.60 4.02 -3.54
CA GLY A 101 -18.31 2.99 -4.55
C GLY A 101 -16.91 2.42 -4.39
N THR A 102 -15.89 3.29 -4.27
CA THR A 102 -14.50 2.86 -4.08
C THR A 102 -14.33 2.08 -2.77
N ARG A 103 -14.92 2.57 -1.66
CA ARG A 103 -14.86 1.87 -0.37
C ARG A 103 -15.52 0.49 -0.43
N ARG A 104 -16.68 0.39 -1.09
CA ARG A 104 -17.41 -0.87 -1.21
C ARG A 104 -16.66 -1.91 -2.03
N VAL A 105 -16.00 -1.49 -3.12
CA VAL A 105 -15.16 -2.38 -3.93
C VAL A 105 -13.98 -2.89 -3.10
N ALA A 106 -13.27 -2.00 -2.40
CA ALA A 106 -12.16 -2.38 -1.54
C ALA A 106 -12.58 -3.38 -0.44
N GLU A 107 -13.69 -3.10 0.25
CA GLU A 107 -14.27 -3.98 1.28
C GLU A 107 -14.58 -5.38 0.72
N MET A 108 -15.28 -5.44 -0.42
CA MET A 108 -15.64 -6.71 -1.06
C MET A 108 -14.40 -7.53 -1.43
N VAL A 109 -13.36 -6.86 -1.96
CA VAL A 109 -12.10 -7.52 -2.32
C VAL A 109 -11.41 -8.08 -1.07
N LEU A 110 -11.30 -7.31 0.00
CA LEU A 110 -10.67 -7.74 1.25
C LEU A 110 -11.41 -8.94 1.88
N LEU A 111 -12.73 -8.89 1.97
CA LEU A 111 -13.54 -9.99 2.49
C LEU A 111 -13.39 -11.27 1.65
N ARG A 112 -13.30 -11.13 0.33
CA ARG A 112 -13.04 -12.28 -0.55
C ARG A 112 -11.63 -12.84 -0.33
N ARG A 113 -10.63 -11.98 -0.15
CA ARG A 113 -9.24 -12.40 0.12
C ARG A 113 -9.16 -13.18 1.44
N GLN A 114 -9.79 -12.68 2.49
CA GLN A 114 -9.86 -13.38 3.77
C GLN A 114 -10.46 -14.80 3.63
N LYS A 115 -11.59 -14.95 2.92
CA LYS A 115 -12.18 -16.28 2.69
C LYS A 115 -11.25 -17.22 1.91
N LEU A 116 -10.50 -16.68 0.94
CA LEU A 116 -9.53 -17.46 0.17
C LEU A 116 -8.33 -17.86 1.04
N GLU A 117 -7.87 -17.00 1.94
CA GLU A 117 -6.81 -17.29 2.90
C GLU A 117 -7.23 -18.38 3.89
N GLU A 118 -8.46 -18.33 4.41
CA GLU A 118 -9.02 -19.38 5.27
C GLU A 118 -9.09 -20.74 4.56
N HIS A 119 -9.56 -20.75 3.31
CA HIS A 119 -9.62 -21.98 2.52
C HIS A 119 -8.22 -22.51 2.19
N SER A 120 -7.32 -21.62 1.79
CA SER A 120 -5.92 -21.94 1.52
C SER A 120 -5.23 -22.52 2.75
N ALA A 121 -5.43 -21.92 3.93
CA ALA A 121 -4.84 -22.39 5.17
C ALA A 121 -5.25 -23.85 5.48
N LYS A 122 -6.54 -24.18 5.34
CA LYS A 122 -7.05 -25.55 5.54
C LYS A 122 -6.46 -26.55 4.55
N LEU A 123 -6.39 -26.18 3.27
CA LEU A 123 -5.81 -27.04 2.24
C LEU A 123 -4.32 -27.24 2.46
N MET A 124 -3.58 -26.18 2.78
CA MET A 124 -2.15 -26.23 3.05
C MET A 124 -1.84 -27.01 4.34
N GLU A 125 -2.70 -26.95 5.35
CA GLU A 125 -2.59 -27.78 6.54
C GLU A 125 -2.76 -29.28 6.20
N LYS A 126 -3.83 -29.62 5.47
CA LYS A 126 -4.06 -30.99 5.01
C LYS A 126 -2.89 -31.51 4.17
N GLN A 127 -2.44 -30.72 3.19
CA GLN A 127 -1.33 -31.09 2.33
C GLN A 127 -0.01 -31.21 3.10
N ARG A 128 0.26 -30.34 4.08
CA ARG A 128 1.45 -30.46 4.94
C ARG A 128 1.40 -31.70 5.82
N ALA A 129 0.24 -32.08 6.33
CA ALA A 129 0.07 -33.31 7.10
C ALA A 129 0.32 -34.55 6.23
N GLU A 130 -0.20 -34.56 4.99
CA GLU A 130 0.02 -35.64 4.02
C GLU A 130 1.49 -35.75 3.57
N LEU A 131 2.17 -34.61 3.42
CA LEU A 131 3.58 -34.55 3.01
C LEU A 131 4.57 -34.66 4.18
N ARG A 132 4.11 -34.74 5.43
CA ARG A 132 4.98 -34.90 6.59
C ARG A 132 5.78 -36.19 6.44
N ARG A 133 7.10 -36.10 6.59
CA ARG A 133 8.00 -37.27 6.51
C ARG A 133 8.65 -37.46 7.87
N PRO A 134 8.87 -38.72 8.30
CA PRO A 134 9.56 -38.98 9.57
C PRO A 134 11.02 -38.51 9.53
N SER A 135 11.66 -38.57 8.36
CA SER A 135 13.06 -38.16 8.14
C SER A 135 13.24 -37.22 6.94
N PRO A 136 14.31 -36.39 6.94
CA PRO A 136 14.63 -35.51 5.81
C PRO A 136 14.93 -36.27 4.52
N SER A 137 14.71 -35.62 3.38
CA SER A 137 15.13 -36.14 2.08
C SER A 137 16.57 -35.71 1.75
N GLU A 138 16.98 -35.86 0.49
CA GLU A 138 18.31 -35.55 -0.03
C GLU A 138 18.79 -34.11 0.24
N TRP A 139 17.91 -33.18 0.59
CA TRP A 139 18.31 -31.81 0.93
C TRP A 139 19.14 -31.75 2.24
N TYR A 140 19.02 -32.75 3.11
CA TYR A 140 19.78 -32.86 4.35
C TYR A 140 21.10 -33.60 4.09
N ASP A 141 21.97 -32.94 3.33
CA ASP A 141 23.29 -33.41 2.89
C ASP A 141 24.27 -32.23 2.86
N GLU A 142 25.47 -32.41 3.39
CA GLU A 142 26.50 -31.37 3.53
C GLU A 142 27.62 -31.47 2.49
N SER A 143 27.46 -32.31 1.47
CA SER A 143 28.45 -32.52 0.39
C SER A 143 28.86 -31.23 -0.32
N LYS A 144 27.95 -30.25 -0.43
CA LYS A 144 28.17 -28.95 -1.11
C LYS A 144 28.40 -27.78 -0.16
N GLY A 145 28.39 -28.02 1.16
CA GLY A 145 28.53 -27.00 2.17
C GLY A 145 27.72 -27.30 3.45
N PRO A 146 28.03 -26.62 4.56
CA PRO A 146 27.38 -26.88 5.84
C PRO A 146 25.91 -26.46 5.85
N LEU A 147 25.08 -27.19 6.58
CA LEU A 147 23.69 -26.80 6.81
C LEU A 147 23.61 -25.62 7.78
N ASN A 148 22.52 -24.85 7.71
CA ASN A 148 22.28 -23.71 8.59
C ASN A 148 21.53 -24.14 9.87
N PRO A 149 22.13 -24.09 11.06
CA PRO A 149 21.48 -24.54 12.30
C PRO A 149 20.20 -23.76 12.64
N ASN A 150 20.13 -22.48 12.27
CA ASN A 150 18.93 -21.66 12.51
C ASN A 150 17.75 -22.10 11.63
N PHE A 151 18.03 -22.60 10.43
CA PHE A 151 17.01 -23.16 9.55
C PHE A 151 16.55 -24.54 10.07
N LEU A 152 17.48 -25.39 10.50
CA LEU A 152 17.17 -26.72 11.05
C LEU A 152 16.26 -26.64 12.28
N LYS A 153 16.51 -25.67 13.19
CA LYS A 153 15.62 -25.39 14.33
C LYS A 153 14.18 -25.11 13.92
N ARG A 154 13.96 -24.39 12.81
CA ARG A 154 12.61 -24.11 12.29
C ARG A 154 11.99 -25.32 11.59
N MET A 155 12.82 -26.14 10.93
CA MET A 155 12.38 -27.32 10.21
C MET A 155 12.11 -28.53 11.10
N GLN A 156 12.64 -28.56 12.33
CA GLN A 156 12.48 -29.68 13.26
C GLN A 156 11.02 -30.09 13.47
N VAL A 157 10.10 -29.12 13.47
CA VAL A 157 8.65 -29.38 13.64
C VAL A 157 8.10 -30.31 12.55
N ASN A 158 8.72 -30.37 11.38
CA ASN A 158 8.26 -31.17 10.23
C ASN A 158 8.73 -32.62 10.23
N TYR A 159 9.65 -33.00 11.14
CA TYR A 159 10.27 -34.33 11.19
C TYR A 159 10.17 -34.92 12.59
N ASP A 160 10.23 -36.24 12.68
CA ASP A 160 10.15 -36.95 13.96
C ASP A 160 11.55 -37.23 14.53
N VAL A 161 12.55 -37.37 13.66
CA VAL A 161 13.96 -37.47 14.05
C VAL A 161 14.54 -36.11 14.41
N ASN A 162 15.50 -36.09 15.33
CA ASN A 162 16.25 -34.88 15.65
C ASN A 162 17.20 -34.55 14.48
N ILE A 163 16.97 -33.39 13.86
CA ILE A 163 17.77 -32.88 12.74
C ILE A 163 18.63 -31.68 13.13
N VAL A 164 18.48 -31.17 14.35
CA VAL A 164 19.18 -29.96 14.82
C VAL A 164 20.60 -30.26 15.26
N ASP A 165 20.81 -31.44 15.85
CA ASP A 165 22.11 -31.84 16.37
C ASP A 165 22.99 -32.40 15.24
N LEU A 166 23.80 -31.51 14.66
CA LEU A 166 24.76 -31.86 13.62
C LEU A 166 26.08 -32.36 14.23
N PRO A 167 26.69 -33.41 13.66
CA PRO A 167 28.04 -33.83 14.04
C PRO A 167 29.09 -32.79 13.60
N ASN A 168 30.28 -32.85 14.19
CA ASN A 168 31.41 -31.99 13.80
C ASN A 168 31.97 -32.33 12.41
N ALA A 169 31.76 -33.55 11.93
CA ALA A 169 32.16 -33.98 10.59
C ALA A 169 31.00 -33.76 9.61
N PRO A 170 31.29 -33.37 8.35
CA PRO A 170 30.25 -33.08 7.37
C PRO A 170 29.37 -34.31 7.12
N LEU A 171 28.06 -34.14 7.26
CA LEU A 171 27.10 -35.21 7.05
C LEU A 171 26.91 -35.45 5.56
N VAL A 172 27.59 -36.45 5.01
CA VAL A 172 27.43 -36.85 3.60
C VAL A 172 26.56 -38.10 3.52
N ARG A 173 25.43 -38.01 2.80
CA ARG A 173 24.60 -39.21 2.54
C ARG A 173 25.31 -40.11 1.52
N SER A 174 25.39 -41.41 1.82
CA SER A 174 25.84 -42.41 0.85
C SER A 174 24.80 -42.53 -0.27
N SER A 175 25.20 -42.22 -1.50
CA SER A 175 24.37 -42.40 -2.69
C SER A 175 24.00 -43.87 -2.85
N THR A 176 22.73 -44.22 -2.62
CA THR A 176 22.10 -45.45 -3.15
C THR A 176 21.37 -45.13 -4.44
#